data_AF-W0RNU6-F1
#
_entry.id   AF-W0RNU6-F1
#
_cell.length_a   1.000
_cell.length_b   1.000
_cell.length_c   1.000
_cell.angle_alpha   90.00
_cell.angle_beta   90.00
_cell.angle_gamma   90.00
#
_symmetry.space_group_name_H-M   'P 1'
#
loop_
_entity.id
_entity.type
_entity.pdbx_description
1 polymer ?
#
loop_
_entity_poly.entity_id
_entity_poly.type
_entity_poly.pdbx_seq_one_letter_code
_entity_poly.pdbx_strand_id
1 'polypeptide(L)'
;MPVTVSLGREAVLHAVVSGGGAMLLAYAWFVWATDRASAPQVRGLAAAGAGFLMSAAASVYLRERPIAGPVVSLAGCALVISGMRMLLRDRLERQAAERRRGTGE
;
A
#
# COMPACT_ATOMS: atom_id res chain seq x y z
N MET A 1 3.23 -39.39 -4.08
CA MET A 1 1.87 -38.85 -3.84
C MET A 1 1.88 -37.38 -4.17
N PRO A 2 1.00 -36.86 -5.03
CA PRO A 2 0.97 -35.43 -5.32
C PRO A 2 0.43 -34.68 -4.10
N VAL A 3 1.16 -33.67 -3.65
CA VAL A 3 0.72 -32.77 -2.58
C VAL A 3 -0.31 -31.82 -3.20
N THR A 4 -1.59 -32.12 -3.04
CA THR A 4 -2.67 -31.17 -3.34
C THR A 4 -2.71 -30.13 -2.22
N VAL A 5 -2.05 -29.00 -2.45
CA VAL A 5 -2.16 -27.85 -1.55
C VAL A 5 -3.57 -27.26 -1.73
N SER A 6 -4.51 -27.68 -0.90
CA SER A 6 -5.81 -27.03 -0.79
C SER A 6 -5.61 -25.67 -0.10
N LEU A 7 -5.22 -24.67 -0.88
CA LEU A 7 -5.11 -23.29 -0.41
C LEU A 7 -6.53 -22.74 -0.24
N GLY A 8 -6.95 -22.56 1.01
CA GLY A 8 -8.18 -21.86 1.32
C GLY A 8 -8.17 -20.45 0.74
N ARG A 9 -9.29 -20.01 0.15
CA ARG A 9 -9.45 -18.66 -0.44
C ARG A 9 -8.98 -17.53 0.50
N GLU A 10 -9.27 -17.66 1.79
CA GLU A 10 -8.81 -16.70 2.82
C GLU A 10 -7.28 -16.65 2.92
N ALA A 11 -6.61 -17.81 2.91
CA ALA A 11 -5.15 -17.88 2.97
C ALA A 11 -4.50 -17.21 1.74
N VAL A 12 -5.07 -17.41 0.55
CA VAL A 12 -4.60 -16.73 -0.68
C VAL A 12 -4.78 -15.23 -0.57
N LEU A 13 -5.94 -14.77 -0.10
CA LEU A 13 -6.20 -13.33 0.08
C LEU A 13 -5.22 -12.70 1.09
N HIS A 14 -4.94 -13.37 2.21
CA HIS A 14 -3.95 -12.88 3.17
C HIS A 14 -2.55 -12.83 2.59
N ALA A 15 -2.14 -13.87 1.85
CA ALA A 15 -0.83 -13.90 1.20
C ALA A 15 -0.68 -12.77 0.16
N VAL A 16 -1.71 -12.52 -0.64
CA VAL A 16 -1.70 -11.44 -1.65
C VAL A 16 -1.66 -10.07 -0.98
N VAL A 17 -2.51 -9.82 0.01
CA VAL A 17 -2.58 -8.51 0.68
C VAL A 17 -1.30 -8.23 1.48
N SER A 18 -0.81 -9.22 2.24
CA SER A 18 0.43 -9.07 3.01
C SER A 18 1.66 -8.95 2.11
N GLY A 19 1.75 -9.77 1.07
CA GLY A 19 2.82 -9.70 0.06
C GLY A 19 2.83 -8.37 -0.66
N GLY A 20 1.67 -7.87 -1.08
CA GLY A 20 1.53 -6.54 -1.69
C GLY A 20 1.98 -5.43 -0.74
N GLY A 21 1.53 -5.46 0.53
CA GLY A 21 1.95 -4.49 1.55
C GLY A 21 3.46 -4.48 1.78
N ALA A 22 4.06 -5.66 1.94
CA ALA A 22 5.51 -5.83 2.12
C ALA A 22 6.29 -5.34 0.89
N MET A 23 5.81 -5.63 -0.31
CA MET A 23 6.45 -5.20 -1.55
C MET A 23 6.41 -3.68 -1.71
N LEU A 24 5.32 -3.01 -1.34
CA LEU A 24 5.25 -1.55 -1.35
C LEU A 24 6.24 -0.94 -0.36
N LEU A 25 6.37 -1.49 0.85
CA LEU A 25 7.38 -1.03 1.82
C LEU A 25 8.80 -1.26 1.34
N ALA A 26 9.08 -2.43 0.78
CA ALA A 26 10.39 -2.74 0.19
C ALA A 26 10.71 -1.78 -0.96
N TYR A 27 9.73 -1.48 -1.81
CA TYR A 27 9.89 -0.51 -2.88
C TYR A 27 10.08 0.91 -2.33
N ALA A 28 9.38 1.31 -1.27
CA ALA A 28 9.55 2.61 -0.62
C ALA A 28 10.95 2.79 -0.07
N TRP A 29 11.46 1.76 0.60
CA TRP A 29 12.84 1.72 1.07
C TRP A 29 13.83 1.83 -0.10
N PHE A 30 13.64 1.04 -1.15
CA PHE A 30 14.51 1.05 -2.32
C PHE A 30 14.57 2.43 -3.01
N VAL A 31 13.42 3.06 -3.26
CA VAL A 31 13.40 4.36 -3.94
C VAL A 31 13.87 5.52 -3.06
N TRP A 32 13.73 5.39 -1.74
CA TRP A 32 14.32 6.31 -0.77
C TRP A 32 15.85 6.16 -0.74
N ALA A 33 16.36 4.94 -0.64
CA ALA A 33 17.80 4.66 -0.59
C ALA A 33 18.53 5.03 -1.89
N THR A 34 17.82 5.06 -3.02
CA THR A 34 18.39 5.43 -4.32
C THR A 34 18.14 6.89 -4.71
N ASP A 35 17.47 7.68 -3.85
CA ASP A 35 17.07 9.07 -4.10
C ASP A 35 16.30 9.26 -5.43
N ARG A 36 15.56 8.22 -5.85
CA ARG A 36 14.84 8.18 -7.14
C ARG A 36 13.39 8.64 -7.04
N ALA A 37 12.91 8.93 -5.84
CA ALA A 37 11.52 9.30 -5.60
C ALA A 37 11.42 10.55 -4.73
N SER A 38 10.38 11.34 -4.96
CA SER A 38 10.09 12.49 -4.11
C SER A 38 9.66 12.04 -2.71
N ALA A 39 9.92 12.86 -1.70
CA ALA A 39 9.45 12.61 -0.33
C ALA A 39 7.94 12.24 -0.23
N PRO A 40 7.00 12.90 -0.94
CA PRO A 40 5.59 12.49 -0.93
C PRO A 40 5.36 11.11 -1.57
N GLN A 41 6.15 10.70 -2.57
CA GLN A 41 6.04 9.37 -3.16
C GLN A 41 6.46 8.28 -2.16
N VAL A 42 7.60 8.48 -1.49
CA VAL A 42 8.08 7.55 -0.44
C VAL A 42 7.05 7.42 0.67
N ARG A 43 6.53 8.54 1.17
CA ARG A 43 5.50 8.55 2.23
C ARG A 43 4.21 7.90 1.78
N GLY A 44 3.74 8.18 0.56
CA GLY A 44 2.52 7.61 0.03
C GLY A 44 2.61 6.09 -0.15
N LEU A 45 3.76 5.62 -0.59
CA LEU A 45 4.06 4.20 -0.77
C LEU A 45 4.21 3.46 0.57
N ALA A 46 4.92 4.07 1.53
CA ALA A 46 5.05 3.52 2.88
C ALA A 46 3.70 3.45 3.59
N ALA A 47 2.87 4.48 3.43
CA ALA A 47 1.51 4.50 3.94
C ALA A 47 0.66 3.38 3.31
N ALA A 48 0.64 3.26 1.97
CA ALA A 48 -0.11 2.20 1.31
C ALA A 48 0.36 0.80 1.76
N GLY A 49 1.67 0.58 1.87
CA GLY A 49 2.24 -0.69 2.33
C GLY A 49 1.84 -1.03 3.77
N ALA A 50 1.97 -0.08 4.70
CA ALA A 50 1.57 -0.26 6.09
C ALA A 50 0.06 -0.52 6.23
N GLY A 51 -0.77 0.17 5.45
CA GLY A 51 -2.22 -0.02 5.47
C GLY A 51 -2.64 -1.43 5.05
N PHE A 52 -2.03 -1.98 3.98
CA PHE A 52 -2.29 -3.37 3.57
C PHE A 52 -1.84 -4.39 4.62
N LEU A 53 -0.69 -4.18 5.26
CA LEU A 53 -0.23 -5.04 6.35
C LEU A 53 -1.16 -4.98 7.57
N MET A 54 -1.66 -3.79 7.93
CA MET A 54 -2.64 -3.65 9.01
C MET A 54 -3.95 -4.36 8.69
N SER A 55 -4.45 -4.27 7.45
CA SER A 55 -5.65 -5.00 7.04
C SER A 55 -5.45 -6.53 7.04
N ALA A 56 -4.29 -7.02 6.61
CA ALA A 56 -3.96 -8.45 6.72
C ALA A 56 -3.84 -8.90 8.18
N ALA A 57 -3.16 -8.12 9.01
CA ALA A 57 -2.99 -8.41 10.43
C ALA A 57 -4.34 -8.39 11.18
N ALA A 58 -5.24 -7.46 10.85
CA ALA A 58 -6.59 -7.42 11.42
C ALA A 58 -7.36 -8.70 11.10
N SER A 59 -7.27 -9.17 9.86
CA SER A 59 -8.01 -10.36 9.43
C SER A 59 -7.45 -11.67 9.99
N VAL A 60 -6.14 -11.73 10.28
CA VAL A 60 -5.49 -12.94 10.79
C VAL A 60 -5.49 -12.98 12.32
N TYR A 61 -5.06 -11.89 12.97
CA TYR A 61 -4.78 -11.88 14.41
C TYR A 61 -5.90 -11.25 15.25
N LEU A 62 -6.80 -10.47 14.64
CA LEU A 62 -7.90 -9.80 15.34
C LEU A 62 -9.28 -10.35 14.96
N ARG A 63 -9.34 -11.50 14.27
CA ARG A 63 -10.58 -12.16 13.85
C ARG A 63 -11.53 -12.43 15.02
N GLU A 64 -10.98 -12.82 16.17
CA GLU A 64 -11.75 -13.16 17.36
C GLU A 64 -12.10 -11.95 18.24
N ARG A 65 -11.60 -10.75 17.90
CA ARG A 65 -11.87 -9.53 18.66
C ARG A 65 -12.99 -8.72 18.01
N PRO A 66 -14.19 -8.64 18.61
CA PRO A 66 -15.40 -8.12 17.95
C PRO A 66 -15.32 -6.64 17.55
N ILE A 67 -14.50 -5.84 18.25
CA ILE A 67 -14.36 -4.40 17.98
C ILE A 67 -13.00 -4.07 17.34
N ALA A 68 -11.92 -4.71 17.80
CA ALA A 68 -10.57 -4.37 17.37
C ALA A 68 -10.29 -4.72 15.89
N GLY A 69 -10.79 -5.87 15.40
CA GLY A 69 -10.58 -6.29 14.01
C GLY A 69 -11.14 -5.28 13.00
N PRO A 70 -12.43 -4.90 13.09
CA PRO A 70 -13.02 -3.89 12.21
C PRO A 70 -12.31 -2.54 12.28
N VAL A 71 -11.97 -2.05 13.48
CA VAL A 71 -11.29 -0.76 13.65
C VAL A 71 -9.92 -0.75 12.98
N VAL A 72 -9.10 -1.79 13.18
CA VAL A 72 -7.76 -1.88 12.57
C VAL A 72 -7.86 -2.03 11.05
N SER A 73 -8.87 -2.75 10.56
CA SER A 73 -9.13 -2.86 9.12
C SER A 73 -9.49 -1.51 8.48
N LEU A 74 -10.38 -0.74 9.11
CA LEU A 74 -10.75 0.62 8.67
C LEU A 74 -9.57 1.58 8.72
N ALA A 75 -8.77 1.52 9.79
CA ALA A 75 -7.54 2.31 9.90
C ALA A 75 -6.56 1.98 8.77
N GLY A 76 -6.34 0.68 8.48
CA GLY A 76 -5.53 0.23 7.36
C GLY A 76 -6.02 0.77 6.02
N CYS A 77 -7.33 0.69 5.76
CA CYS A 77 -7.95 1.20 4.54
C CYS A 77 -7.76 2.73 4.40
N ALA A 78 -8.00 3.49 5.48
CA ALA A 78 -7.77 4.93 5.49
C ALA A 78 -6.31 5.29 5.17
N LEU A 79 -5.37 4.49 5.67
CA LEU A 79 -3.94 4.66 5.44
C LEU A 79 -3.56 4.38 3.97
N VAL A 80 -4.16 3.35 3.36
CA VAL A 80 -4.03 3.08 1.91
C VAL A 80 -4.58 4.23 1.07
N ILE A 81 -5.78 4.71 1.39
CA ILE A 81 -6.41 5.84 0.67
C ILE A 81 -5.54 7.10 0.79
N SER A 82 -5.05 7.40 1.99
CA SER A 82 -4.15 8.53 2.22
C SER A 82 -2.89 8.43 1.36
N GLY A 83 -2.27 7.24 1.34
CA GLY A 83 -1.07 6.98 0.53
C GLY A 83 -1.32 7.16 -0.97
N MET A 84 -2.42 6.62 -1.48
CA MET A 84 -2.81 6.80 -2.89
C MET A 84 -3.07 8.27 -3.23
N ARG A 85 -3.71 9.03 -2.33
CA ARG A 85 -3.96 10.46 -2.55
C ARG A 85 -2.66 11.26 -2.64
N MET A 86 -1.65 10.94 -1.84
CA MET A 86 -0.33 11.57 -1.94
C MET A 86 0.32 11.29 -3.30
N LEU A 87 0.30 10.03 -3.74
CA LEU A 87 0.88 9.62 -5.03
C LEU A 87 0.16 10.28 -6.21
N LEU A 88 -1.17 10.38 -6.15
CA LEU A 88 -1.96 11.03 -7.19
C LEU A 88 -1.69 12.53 -7.26
N ARG A 89 -1.58 13.21 -6.11
CA ARG A 89 -1.25 14.65 -6.07
C ARG A 89 0.12 14.93 -6.69
N ASP A 90 1.15 14.17 -6.32
CA ASP A 90 2.49 14.33 -6.89
C ASP A 90 2.49 14.08 -8.42
N ARG A 91 1.74 13.10 -8.91
CA ARG A 91 1.58 12.89 -10.36
C ARG A 91 0.88 14.06 -11.07
N LEU A 92 -0.19 14.58 -10.48
CA LEU A 92 -0.93 15.70 -11.06
C LEU A 92 -0.10 16.98 -11.08
N GLU A 93 0.68 17.24 -10.03
CA GLU A 93 1.59 18.40 -9.97
C GLU A 93 2.67 18.32 -11.04
N ARG A 94 3.27 17.14 -11.26
CA ARG A 94 4.26 16.94 -12.34
C ARG A 94 3.64 17.14 -13.72
N GLN A 95 2.47 16.56 -13.98
CA GLN A 95 1.78 16.75 -15.26
C GLN A 95 1.40 18.21 -15.51
N ALA A 96 0.97 18.95 -14.48
CA ALA A 96 0.67 20.37 -14.60
C ALA A 96 1.93 21.19 -14.90
N ALA A 97 3.06 20.86 -14.27
CA ALA A 97 4.34 21.50 -14.53
C ALA A 97 4.86 21.21 -15.95
N GLU A 98 4.73 19.97 -16.42
CA GLU A 98 5.10 19.57 -17.79
C GLU A 98 4.23 20.27 -18.84
N ARG A 99 2.90 20.35 -18.62
CA ARG A 99 2.00 21.10 -19.51
C ARG A 99 2.37 22.57 -19.61
N ARG A 100 2.70 23.22 -18.49
CA ARG A 100 3.14 24.63 -18.50
C ARG A 100 4.45 24.86 -19.27
N ARG A 101 5.33 23.87 -19.34
CA ARG A 101 6.58 23.95 -20.11
C ARG A 101 6.34 23.75 -21.61
N GLY A 102 5.41 22.87 -21.99
CA GLY A 102 5.11 22.58 -23.39
C GLY A 102 4.26 23.62 -24.14
N THR A 103 3.57 24.54 -23.45
CA THR A 103 2.84 25.65 -24.08
C THR A 103 3.64 26.94 -24.22
N GLY A 104 4.92 26.94 -23.83
CA GLY A 104 5.81 28.09 -23.89
C GLY A 104 6.83 28.06 -25.03
N GLU A 105 6.80 27.05 -25.89
CA GLU A 105 7.54 26.94 -27.16
C GLU A 105 6.60 27.20 -28.34
#